data_AF-A0AAW1UMA9-F1
#
_entry.id   AF-A0AAW1UMA9-F1
#
_cell.length_a   1.000
_cell.length_b   1.000
_cell.length_c   1.000
_cell.angle_alpha   90.00
_cell.angle_beta   90.00
_cell.angle_gamma   90.00
#
_symmetry.space_group_name_H-M   'P 1'
#
loop_
_entity.id
_entity.type
_entity.pdbx_description
1 polymer ?
#
loop_
_entity_poly.entity_id
_entity_poly.type
_entity_poly.pdbx_seq_one_letter_code
_entity_poly.pdbx_strand_id
1 'polypeptide(L)'
;MNEMEIVQFKEKCFLFYMESAKQIKQRFCFNEKQRLKCLKFMNPKQIIEKHAVRTIAHVAVQFPGLCPENITELDREWRLLGNMTFTDKNVDPTPQEFWKHFLSFRKKDQSPMFPLLCEFVRKLLALPHSSANVERLFSAINIMKTSQ
;
A
#
# COMPACT_ATOMS: atom_id res chain seq x y z
N MET A 1 23.15 33.52 -1.05
CA MET A 1 23.20 32.35 -1.94
C MET A 1 23.13 32.89 -3.36
N ASN A 2 24.20 32.73 -4.13
CA ASN A 2 24.28 33.26 -5.50
C ASN A 2 23.30 32.52 -6.41
N GLU A 3 22.80 33.19 -7.46
CA GLU A 3 21.88 32.57 -8.43
C GLU A 3 22.45 31.28 -9.04
N MET A 4 23.77 31.25 -9.29
CA MET A 4 24.48 30.07 -9.77
C MET A 4 24.41 28.88 -8.79
N GLU A 5 24.47 29.14 -7.48
CA GLU A 5 24.39 28.09 -6.45
C GLU A 5 22.97 27.52 -6.38
N ILE A 6 21.95 28.36 -6.56
CA ILE A 6 20.55 27.93 -6.61
C ILE A 6 20.31 27.02 -7.82
N VAL A 7 20.86 27.37 -8.99
CA VAL A 7 20.73 26.57 -10.21
C VAL A 7 21.39 25.20 -10.02
N GLN A 8 22.62 25.16 -9.53
CA GLN A 8 23.34 23.91 -9.28
C GLN A 8 22.64 23.04 -8.22
N PHE A 9 22.07 23.65 -7.17
CA PHE A 9 21.31 22.92 -6.17
C PHE A 9 20.07 22.25 -6.78
N LYS A 10 19.28 22.99 -7.57
CA LYS A 10 18.10 22.47 -8.26
C LYS A 10 18.45 21.32 -9.22
N GLU A 11 19.57 21.45 -9.95
CA GLU A 11 20.04 20.43 -10.87
C GLU A 11 20.46 19.14 -10.14
N LYS A 12 21.15 19.25 -9.00
CA LYS A 12 21.47 18.10 -8.15
C LYS A 12 20.23 17.42 -7.58
N CYS A 13 19.24 18.19 -7.12
CA CYS A 13 17.95 17.64 -6.68
C CYS A 13 17.25 16.89 -7.83
N PHE A 14 17.24 17.47 -9.04
CA PHE A 14 16.64 16.83 -10.20
C PHE A 14 17.33 15.50 -10.56
N LEU A 15 18.67 15.49 -10.58
CA LEU A 15 19.45 14.28 -10.81
C LEU A 15 19.19 13.21 -9.74
N PHE A 16 19.09 13.62 -8.47
CA PHE A 16 18.73 12.73 -7.38
C PHE A 16 17.35 12.11 -7.58
N TYR A 17 16.34 12.88 -7.97
CA TYR A 17 15.00 12.36 -8.24
C TYR A 17 14.97 11.42 -9.45
N MET A 18 15.69 11.76 -10.53
CA MET A 18 15.83 10.87 -11.69
C MET A 18 16.47 9.55 -11.31
N GLU A 19 17.58 9.57 -10.58
CA GLU A 19 18.28 8.36 -10.17
C GLU A 19 17.41 7.56 -9.19
N SER A 20 16.76 8.20 -8.23
CA SER A 20 15.79 7.56 -7.34
C SER A 20 14.67 6.87 -8.12
N ALA A 21 14.11 7.51 -9.14
CA ALA A 21 13.07 6.90 -9.98
C ALA A 21 13.59 5.69 -10.77
N LYS A 22 14.80 5.75 -11.34
CA LYS A 22 15.45 4.60 -12.01
C LYS A 22 15.67 3.45 -11.04
N GLN A 23 16.19 3.75 -9.87
CA GLN A 23 16.48 2.81 -8.80
C GLN A 23 15.20 2.16 -8.23
N ILE A 24 14.09 2.91 -8.15
CA ILE A 24 12.76 2.36 -7.84
C ILE A 24 12.29 1.45 -8.97
N LYS A 25 12.34 1.88 -10.23
CA LYS A 25 11.94 1.08 -11.40
C LYS A 25 12.74 -0.21 -11.55
N GLN A 26 14.02 -0.22 -11.18
CA GLN A 26 14.87 -1.40 -11.22
C GLN A 26 14.52 -2.41 -10.11
N ARG A 27 14.23 -1.92 -8.90
CA ARG A 27 13.89 -2.77 -7.75
C ARG A 27 12.43 -3.23 -7.77
N PHE A 28 11.54 -2.42 -8.34
CA PHE A 28 10.15 -2.76 -8.59
C PHE A 28 10.00 -3.23 -10.03
N CYS A 29 9.96 -4.55 -10.24
CA CYS A 29 9.62 -5.13 -11.53
C CYS A 29 8.15 -4.86 -11.90
N PHE A 30 7.85 -3.64 -12.37
CA PHE A 30 6.50 -3.25 -12.84
C PHE A 30 6.08 -3.98 -14.12
N ASN A 31 7.01 -4.65 -14.81
CA ASN A 31 6.71 -5.47 -16.00
C ASN A 31 5.82 -6.67 -15.66
N GLU A 32 5.82 -7.13 -14.41
CA GLU A 32 4.94 -8.19 -13.94
C GLU A 32 3.59 -7.59 -13.51
N LYS A 33 2.72 -7.31 -14.50
CA LYS A 33 1.30 -6.98 -14.26
C LYS A 33 0.61 -7.96 -13.28
N GLN A 34 1.18 -9.16 -13.11
CA GLN A 34 0.73 -10.18 -12.18
C GLN A 34 0.89 -9.77 -10.70
N ARG A 35 1.98 -9.11 -10.29
CA ARG A 35 2.18 -8.69 -8.88
C ARG A 35 1.15 -7.65 -8.44
N LEU A 36 0.82 -6.70 -9.30
CA LEU A 36 -0.21 -5.70 -9.03
C LEU A 36 -1.62 -6.31 -9.02
N LYS A 37 -1.88 -7.35 -9.83
CA LYS A 37 -3.15 -8.09 -9.80
C LYS A 37 -3.34 -8.83 -8.47
N CYS A 38 -2.26 -9.30 -7.86
CA CYS A 38 -2.30 -9.93 -6.53
C CYS A 38 -2.78 -8.96 -5.44
N LEU A 39 -2.71 -7.64 -5.62
CA LEU A 39 -3.14 -6.65 -4.61
C LEU A 39 -4.65 -6.44 -4.54
N LYS A 40 -5.44 -7.08 -5.41
CA LYS A 40 -6.91 -6.96 -5.42
C LYS A 40 -7.56 -7.33 -4.09
N PHE A 41 -6.93 -8.20 -3.28
CA PHE A 41 -7.45 -8.55 -1.95
C PHE A 41 -7.48 -7.36 -0.99
N MET A 42 -6.71 -6.30 -1.24
CA MET A 42 -6.70 -5.10 -0.39
C MET A 42 -7.99 -4.29 -0.51
N ASN A 43 -8.82 -4.56 -1.51
CA ASN A 43 -10.09 -3.88 -1.69
C ASN A 43 -11.11 -4.40 -0.65
N PRO A 44 -11.67 -3.52 0.20
CA PRO A 44 -12.67 -3.88 1.21
C PRO A 44 -13.84 -4.69 0.65
N LYS A 45 -14.32 -4.35 -0.55
CA LYS A 45 -15.44 -5.04 -1.22
C LYS A 45 -15.16 -6.53 -1.40
N GLN A 46 -13.95 -6.87 -1.83
CA GLN A 46 -13.54 -8.26 -2.06
C GLN A 46 -13.49 -9.07 -0.77
N ILE A 47 -13.13 -8.43 0.35
CA ILE A 47 -13.07 -9.05 1.68
C ILE A 47 -14.50 -9.25 2.24
N ILE A 48 -15.33 -8.21 2.15
CA ILE A 48 -16.70 -8.21 2.70
C ILE A 48 -17.62 -9.17 1.95
N GLU A 49 -17.50 -9.24 0.62
CA GLU A 49 -18.31 -10.13 -0.23
C GLU A 49 -17.84 -11.59 -0.18
N LYS A 50 -16.80 -11.92 0.62
CA LYS A 50 -16.18 -13.25 0.70
C LYS A 50 -15.69 -13.81 -0.63
N HIS A 51 -15.54 -12.97 -1.65
CA HIS A 51 -14.84 -13.28 -2.90
C HIS A 51 -13.31 -13.23 -2.75
N ALA A 52 -12.83 -12.92 -1.54
CA ALA A 52 -11.43 -12.80 -1.22
C ALA A 52 -10.64 -14.10 -1.45
N VAL A 53 -9.37 -13.91 -1.80
CA VAL A 53 -8.44 -15.00 -2.10
C VAL A 53 -8.36 -15.95 -0.90
N ARG A 54 -8.49 -17.27 -1.13
CA ARG A 54 -8.50 -18.29 -0.06
C ARG A 54 -7.23 -18.31 0.79
N THR A 55 -6.13 -17.84 0.25
CA THR A 55 -4.82 -17.80 0.92
C THR A 55 -4.08 -16.53 0.55
N ILE A 56 -3.37 -15.93 1.50
CA ILE A 56 -2.49 -14.77 1.27
C ILE A 56 -1.03 -15.19 1.02
N ALA A 57 -0.71 -16.48 1.21
CA ALA A 57 0.64 -17.01 1.04
C ALA A 57 1.20 -16.75 -0.38
N HIS A 58 0.34 -16.81 -1.40
CA HIS A 58 0.74 -16.50 -2.78
C HIS A 58 1.16 -15.04 -2.96
N VAL A 59 0.59 -14.09 -2.20
CA VAL A 59 1.00 -12.67 -2.20
C VAL A 59 2.31 -12.50 -1.44
N ALA A 60 2.44 -13.16 -0.29
CA ALA A 60 3.65 -13.15 0.52
C ALA A 60 4.91 -13.54 -0.29
N VAL A 61 4.80 -14.59 -1.11
CA VAL A 61 5.90 -15.06 -1.99
C VAL A 61 6.30 -14.02 -3.05
N GLN A 62 5.36 -13.18 -3.50
CA GLN A 62 5.65 -12.11 -4.49
C GLN A 62 6.39 -10.92 -3.87
N PHE A 63 6.39 -10.80 -2.54
CA PHE A 63 7.02 -9.70 -1.78
C PHE A 63 7.91 -10.24 -0.65
N PRO A 64 8.98 -10.99 -0.97
CA PRO A 64 9.81 -11.66 0.04
C PRO A 64 10.47 -10.69 1.04
N GLY A 65 10.78 -9.46 0.62
CA GLY A 65 11.35 -8.43 1.50
C GLY A 65 10.35 -7.70 2.39
N LEU A 66 9.04 -7.89 2.20
CA LEU A 66 7.98 -7.25 3.00
C LEU A 66 7.23 -8.25 3.87
N CYS A 67 7.31 -9.53 3.52
CA CYS A 67 6.60 -10.59 4.20
C CYS A 67 7.20 -10.87 5.60
N PRO A 68 6.37 -11.11 6.63
CA PRO A 68 6.86 -11.67 7.89
C PRO A 68 7.45 -13.07 7.69
N GLU A 69 8.39 -13.45 8.57
CA GLU A 69 9.05 -14.77 8.54
C GLU A 69 8.05 -15.94 8.63
N ASN A 70 6.93 -15.73 9.35
CA ASN A 70 5.92 -16.74 9.55
C ASN A 70 4.70 -16.56 8.61
N ILE A 71 4.84 -17.06 7.39
CA ILE A 71 3.79 -17.04 6.36
C ILE A 71 2.56 -17.87 6.77
N THR A 72 2.77 -18.95 7.54
CA THR A 72 1.68 -19.82 7.99
C THR A 72 0.76 -19.10 8.97
N GLU A 73 1.32 -18.37 9.93
CA GLU A 73 0.53 -17.55 10.86
C GLU A 73 -0.15 -16.37 10.16
N LEU A 74 0.53 -15.75 9.18
CA LEU A 74 -0.09 -14.73 8.32
C LEU A 74 -1.33 -15.27 7.58
N ASP A 75 -1.26 -16.48 7.03
CA ASP A 75 -2.40 -17.12 6.36
C ASP A 75 -3.52 -17.49 7.33
N ARG A 76 -3.20 -17.88 8.56
CA ARG A 76 -4.18 -18.12 9.62
C ARG A 76 -4.94 -16.84 9.97
N GLU A 77 -4.22 -15.74 10.22
CA GLU A 77 -4.82 -14.42 10.49
C GLU A 77 -5.74 -13.97 9.36
N TRP A 78 -5.31 -14.17 8.11
CA TRP A 78 -6.12 -13.85 6.93
C TRP A 78 -7.43 -14.65 6.86
N ARG A 79 -7.39 -15.96 7.12
CA ARG A 79 -8.60 -16.80 7.15
C ARG A 79 -9.54 -16.42 8.29
N LEU A 80 -8.99 -16.06 9.45
CA LEU A 80 -9.78 -15.55 10.58
C LEU A 80 -10.51 -14.27 10.22
N LEU A 81 -9.85 -13.33 9.54
CA LEU A 81 -10.47 -12.11 9.02
C LEU A 81 -11.62 -12.41 8.05
N GLY A 82 -11.41 -13.33 7.10
CA GLY A 82 -12.45 -13.71 6.13
C GLY A 82 -13.68 -14.40 6.74
N ASN A 83 -13.53 -14.99 7.92
CA ASN A 83 -14.62 -15.60 8.67
C ASN A 83 -15.38 -14.60 9.55
N MET A 84 -14.86 -13.38 9.75
CA MET A 84 -15.58 -12.35 10.50
C MET A 84 -16.80 -11.86 9.72
N THR A 85 -17.91 -11.69 10.44
CA THR A 85 -19.12 -11.10 9.89
C THR A 85 -19.03 -9.58 9.94
N PHE A 86 -18.99 -8.95 8.77
CA PHE A 86 -19.08 -7.50 8.63
C PHE A 86 -20.55 -7.10 8.73
N THR A 87 -20.95 -6.57 9.89
CA THR A 87 -22.32 -6.10 10.15
C THR A 87 -22.62 -4.76 9.49
N ASP A 88 -21.59 -3.96 9.20
CA ASP A 88 -21.73 -2.61 8.66
C ASP A 88 -21.40 -2.59 7.16
N LYS A 89 -22.38 -2.93 6.33
CA LYS A 89 -22.25 -3.00 4.87
C LYS A 89 -22.50 -1.66 4.16
N ASN A 90 -22.81 -0.60 4.91
CA ASN A 90 -23.35 0.65 4.37
C ASN A 90 -22.33 1.76 4.17
N VAL A 91 -21.06 1.51 4.49
CA VAL A 91 -19.97 2.43 4.19
C VAL A 91 -19.16 1.82 3.06
N ASP A 92 -18.80 2.62 2.07
CA ASP A 92 -17.89 2.24 1.00
C ASP A 92 -16.49 2.80 1.37
N PRO A 93 -15.83 2.27 2.43
CA PRO A 93 -14.62 2.89 2.96
C PRO A 93 -13.52 2.80 1.92
N THR A 94 -12.66 3.82 1.89
CA THR A 94 -11.42 3.70 1.15
C THR A 94 -10.60 2.52 1.71
N PRO A 95 -9.76 1.84 0.90
CA PRO A 95 -8.91 0.76 1.42
C PRO A 95 -8.08 1.19 2.63
N GLN A 96 -7.63 2.45 2.66
CA GLN A 96 -6.87 2.99 3.78
C GLN A 96 -7.68 3.07 5.08
N GLU A 97 -8.90 3.58 5.03
CA GLU A 97 -9.78 3.68 6.20
C GLU A 97 -10.18 2.31 6.73
N PHE A 98 -10.50 1.38 5.81
CA PHE A 98 -10.83 0.00 6.16
C PHE A 98 -9.65 -0.68 6.89
N TRP A 99 -8.46 -0.63 6.32
CA TRP A 99 -7.29 -1.27 6.93
C TRP A 99 -6.84 -0.55 8.21
N LYS A 100 -7.04 0.77 8.33
CA LYS A 100 -6.80 1.52 9.56
C LYS A 100 -7.73 1.07 10.69
N HIS A 101 -8.99 0.78 10.39
CA HIS A 101 -9.93 0.20 11.35
C HIS A 101 -9.44 -1.17 11.84
N PHE A 102 -9.02 -2.08 10.94
CA PHE A 102 -8.46 -3.38 11.32
C PHE A 102 -7.14 -3.29 12.10
N LEU A 103 -6.29 -2.32 11.78
CA LEU A 103 -5.07 -2.00 12.55
C LEU A 103 -5.37 -1.59 14.00
N SER A 104 -6.55 -1.00 14.24
CA SER A 104 -6.98 -0.59 15.58
C SER A 104 -7.69 -1.68 16.38
N PHE A 105 -8.03 -2.84 15.78
CA PHE A 105 -8.63 -3.94 16.53
C PHE A 105 -7.65 -4.51 17.55
N ARG A 106 -8.11 -4.56 18.80
CA ARG A 106 -7.41 -5.14 19.94
C ARG A 106 -8.21 -6.29 20.53
N LYS A 107 -7.50 -7.30 21.02
CA LYS A 107 -8.06 -8.37 21.85
C LYS A 107 -8.34 -7.83 23.26
N LYS A 108 -8.99 -8.65 24.10
CA LYS A 108 -9.33 -8.31 25.50
C LYS A 108 -8.11 -7.97 26.36
N ASP A 109 -6.94 -8.49 25.99
CA ASP A 109 -5.64 -8.25 26.63
C ASP A 109 -4.89 -7.02 26.06
N GLN A 110 -5.57 -6.20 25.24
CA GLN A 110 -5.01 -5.05 24.51
C GLN A 110 -3.94 -5.39 23.46
N SER A 111 -3.68 -6.67 23.18
CA SER A 111 -2.80 -7.08 22.09
C SER A 111 -3.48 -6.88 20.72
N PRO A 112 -2.72 -6.59 19.64
CA PRO A 112 -3.27 -6.52 18.30
C PRO A 112 -3.94 -7.85 17.90
N MET A 113 -5.11 -7.76 17.26
CA MET A 113 -5.86 -8.95 16.85
C MET A 113 -5.20 -9.70 15.69
N PHE A 114 -4.56 -8.96 14.77
CA PHE A 114 -3.92 -9.46 13.56
C PHE A 114 -2.52 -8.85 13.37
N PRO A 115 -1.55 -9.12 14.26
CA PRO A 115 -0.25 -8.45 14.24
C PRO A 115 0.49 -8.61 12.90
N LEU A 116 0.56 -9.82 12.36
CA LEU A 116 1.34 -10.10 11.15
C LEU A 116 0.66 -9.54 9.90
N LEU A 117 -0.65 -9.71 9.79
CA LEU A 117 -1.45 -9.21 8.68
C LEU A 117 -1.45 -7.68 8.65
N CYS A 118 -1.62 -7.03 9.81
CA CYS A 118 -1.58 -5.58 9.92
C CYS A 118 -0.21 -5.01 9.54
N GLU A 119 0.86 -5.64 10.01
CA GLU A 119 2.22 -5.22 9.65
C GLU A 119 2.47 -5.38 8.15
N PHE A 120 2.10 -6.53 7.58
CA PHE A 120 2.25 -6.81 6.15
C PHE A 120 1.46 -5.83 5.29
N VAL A 121 0.19 -5.59 5.61
CA VAL A 121 -0.66 -4.64 4.88
C VAL A 121 -0.16 -3.21 5.03
N ARG A 122 0.37 -2.81 6.19
CA ARG A 122 0.95 -1.47 6.37
C ARG A 122 2.19 -1.27 5.49
N LYS A 123 3.08 -2.26 5.44
CA LYS A 123 4.25 -2.27 4.54
C LYS A 123 3.80 -2.22 3.08
N LEU A 124 2.74 -2.95 2.76
CA LEU A 124 2.16 -2.96 1.43
C LEU A 124 1.59 -1.58 1.09
N LEU A 125 0.72 -0.98 1.90
CA LEU A 125 0.13 0.35 1.68
C LEU A 125 1.17 1.48 1.56
N ALA A 126 2.36 1.32 2.15
CA ALA A 126 3.47 2.25 2.01
C ALA A 126 4.14 2.19 0.63
N LEU A 127 3.90 1.13 -0.16
CA LEU A 127 4.40 1.04 -1.51
C LEU A 127 3.65 2.02 -2.42
N PRO A 128 4.36 2.68 -3.35
CA PRO A 128 3.73 3.52 -4.36
C PRO A 128 3.01 2.64 -5.39
N HIS A 129 1.79 2.21 -5.07
CA HIS A 129 0.99 1.31 -5.91
C HIS A 129 0.43 1.95 -7.18
N SER A 130 0.37 3.28 -7.24
CA SER A 130 -0.17 4.00 -8.38
C SER A 130 0.39 5.41 -8.47
N SER A 131 0.71 5.84 -9.69
CA SER A 131 1.00 7.24 -10.01
C SER A 131 -0.23 8.14 -9.83
N ALA A 132 -1.45 7.60 -9.74
CA ALA A 132 -2.68 8.38 -9.68
C ALA A 132 -2.76 9.33 -8.48
N ASN A 133 -2.17 8.98 -7.33
CA ASN A 133 -2.09 9.90 -6.18
C ASN A 133 -1.10 11.04 -6.43
N VAL A 134 -0.01 10.74 -7.13
CA VAL A 134 1.00 11.72 -7.56
C VAL A 134 0.44 12.61 -8.68
N GLU A 135 -0.33 12.05 -9.60
CA GLU A 135 -1.05 12.77 -10.67
C GLU A 135 -2.17 13.65 -10.13
N ARG A 136 -2.91 13.22 -9.09
CA ARG A 136 -3.88 14.08 -8.39
C ARG A 136 -3.19 15.24 -7.69
N LEU A 137 -2.06 15.00 -7.03
CA LEU A 137 -1.25 16.05 -6.42
C LEU A 137 -0.69 17.01 -7.47
N PHE A 138 -0.15 16.48 -8.57
CA PHE A 138 0.31 17.30 -9.69
C PHE A 138 -0.82 18.07 -10.37
N SER A 139 -2.02 17.51 -10.47
CA SER A 139 -3.21 18.20 -10.98
C SER A 139 -3.61 19.35 -10.06
N ALA A 140 -3.64 19.14 -8.75
CA ALA A 140 -3.91 20.19 -7.76
C ALA A 140 -2.84 21.31 -7.81
N ILE A 141 -1.57 20.96 -7.96
CA ILE A 141 -0.48 21.92 -8.13
C ILE A 141 -0.57 22.66 -9.47
N ASN A 142 -0.98 21.96 -10.54
CA ASN A 142 -1.14 22.57 -11.85
C ASN A 142 -2.27 23.60 -11.86
N ILE A 143 -3.39 23.32 -11.19
CA ILE A 143 -4.48 24.29 -10.98
C ILE A 143 -3.94 25.57 -10.32
N MET A 144 -3.13 25.44 -9.26
CA MET A 144 -2.52 26.60 -8.60
C MET A 144 -1.55 27.38 -9.50
N LYS A 145 -0.95 26.73 -10.50
CA LYS A 145 0.00 27.34 -11.44
C LYS A 145 -0.67 27.99 -12.65
N THR A 146 -1.84 27.51 -13.06
CA THR A 146 -2.64 28.05 -14.18
C THR A 146 -3.67 29.10 -13.76
N SER A 147 -3.82 29.36 -12.46
CA SER A 147 -4.69 30.42 -11.92
C SER A 147 -3.96 31.74 -11.63
N GLN A 148 -2.82 31.97 -12.30
CA GLN A 148 -2.16 33.27 -12.47
C GLN A 148 -2.12 33.60 -13.95
#